data_AF-A0A1Y1LER3-F1
#
_entry.id   AF-A0A1Y1LER3-F1
#
_cell.length_a   1.000
_cell.length_b   1.000
_cell.length_c   1.000
_cell.angle_alpha   90.00
_cell.angle_beta   90.00
_cell.angle_gamma   90.00
#
_symmetry.space_group_name_H-M   'P 1'
#
loop_
_entity.id
_entity.type
_entity.pdbx_description
1 polymer ?
#
loop_
_entity_poly.entity_id
_entity_poly.type
_entity_poly.pdbx_seq_one_letter_code
_entity_poly.pdbx_strand_id
1 'polypeptide(L)'
;LQHFVVFSSVSCGRGNTGQTTYGMANSIMERICEQRKREGYPGLAIQWGAIEVGMSEKMQEHDKEIVIGGTQQQRVSSCLSILETFLLQDEPIVACMVVAEKKSVAEGAESVISAIKNIMGIT
;
A
#
# COMPACT_ATOMS: atom_id res chain seq x y z
N LEU A 1 -0.31 3.29 -29.80
CA LEU A 1 0.26 3.07 -28.45
C LEU A 1 -0.25 1.73 -27.95
N GLN A 2 0.61 0.81 -27.50
CA GLN A 2 0.21 -0.53 -27.06
C GLN A 2 -0.16 -0.58 -25.56
N HIS A 3 0.57 0.15 -24.72
CA HIS A 3 0.31 0.23 -23.28
C HIS A 3 0.23 1.68 -22.82
N PHE A 4 -0.70 1.95 -21.92
CA PHE A 4 -0.80 3.21 -21.17
C PHE A 4 -0.98 2.81 -19.70
N VAL A 5 0.07 2.98 -18.91
CA VAL A 5 0.11 2.52 -17.53
C VAL A 5 0.44 3.70 -16.62
N VAL A 6 -0.34 3.88 -15.57
CA VAL A 6 -0.10 4.88 -14.51
C VAL A 6 0.07 4.16 -13.18
N PHE A 7 1.02 4.63 -12.38
CA PHE A 7 1.22 4.11 -11.02
C PHE A 7 0.41 4.97 -10.06
N SER A 8 -0.65 4.37 -9.53
CA SER A 8 -1.46 4.88 -8.43
C SER A 8 -0.94 4.32 -7.10
N SER A 9 -1.61 4.66 -6.00
CA SER A 9 -1.27 4.20 -4.66
C SER A 9 -2.50 3.69 -3.93
N VAL A 10 -2.31 2.72 -3.03
CA VAL A 10 -3.35 2.30 -2.08
C VAL A 10 -3.87 3.45 -1.21
N SER A 11 -3.10 4.54 -1.05
CA SER A 11 -3.57 5.77 -0.40
C SER A 11 -4.78 6.39 -1.11
N CYS A 12 -4.95 6.15 -2.41
CA CYS A 12 -6.13 6.53 -3.17
C CYS A 12 -7.33 5.65 -2.83
N GLY A 13 -7.18 4.32 -2.97
CA GLY A 13 -8.27 3.37 -2.81
C GLY A 13 -8.72 3.11 -1.37
N ARG A 14 -7.81 3.24 -0.40
CA ARG A 14 -8.08 2.99 1.04
C ARG A 14 -7.96 4.22 1.92
N GLY A 15 -7.43 5.33 1.39
CA GLY A 15 -7.13 6.52 2.17
C GLY A 15 -5.83 6.41 2.95
N ASN A 16 -5.15 7.54 3.13
CA ASN A 16 -4.03 7.68 4.05
C ASN A 16 -4.08 9.07 4.70
N THR A 17 -3.96 9.12 6.03
CA THR A 17 -4.06 10.36 6.80
C THR A 17 -2.98 11.35 6.36
N GLY A 18 -3.37 12.60 6.11
CA GLY A 18 -2.46 13.65 5.65
C GLY A 18 -2.09 13.57 4.16
N GLN A 19 -2.65 12.63 3.39
CA GLN A 19 -2.37 12.45 1.96
C GLN A 19 -3.57 12.70 1.03
N THR A 20 -4.56 13.51 1.45
CA THR A 20 -5.78 13.77 0.64
C THR A 20 -5.46 14.26 -0.77
N THR A 21 -4.56 15.24 -0.92
CA THR A 21 -4.15 15.77 -2.24
C THR A 21 -3.48 14.71 -3.09
N TYR A 22 -2.66 13.85 -2.48
CA TYR A 22 -2.01 12.73 -3.17
C TYR A 22 -3.03 11.67 -3.61
N GLY A 23 -3.99 11.32 -2.74
CA GLY A 23 -5.10 10.44 -3.08
C GLY A 23 -5.95 11.00 -4.23
N MET A 24 -6.26 12.29 -4.21
CA MET A 24 -7.02 12.95 -5.28
C MET A 24 -6.30 12.90 -6.63
N ALA A 25 -5.00 13.20 -6.66
CA ALA A 25 -4.21 13.14 -7.90
C ALA A 25 -4.22 11.72 -8.51
N ASN A 26 -4.02 10.72 -7.66
CA ASN A 26 -4.09 9.31 -8.05
C ASN A 26 -5.50 8.91 -8.56
N SER A 27 -6.55 9.35 -7.88
CA SER A 27 -7.93 9.09 -8.29
C SER A 27 -8.25 9.68 -9.67
N ILE A 28 -7.76 10.89 -9.97
CA ILE A 28 -7.90 11.49 -11.30
C ILE A 28 -7.24 10.63 -12.38
N MET A 29 -6.02 10.14 -12.14
CA MET A 29 -5.33 9.25 -13.09
C MET A 29 -6.09 7.93 -13.31
N GLU A 30 -6.69 7.37 -12.26
CA GLU A 30 -7.55 6.19 -12.36
C GLU A 30 -8.79 6.44 -13.22
N ARG A 31 -9.47 7.58 -13.03
CA ARG A 31 -10.64 7.94 -13.85
C ARG A 31 -10.28 8.13 -15.32
N ILE A 32 -9.08 8.66 -15.61
CA ILE A 32 -8.57 8.77 -16.98
C ILE A 32 -8.37 7.37 -17.58
N CYS A 33 -7.81 6.41 -16.85
CA CYS A 33 -7.64 5.04 -17.34
C CYS A 33 -8.98 4.35 -17.62
N GLU A 34 -9.97 4.53 -16.75
CA GLU A 34 -11.33 4.03 -16.99
C GLU A 34 -11.97 4.64 -18.25
N GLN A 35 -11.86 5.96 -18.43
CA GLN A 35 -12.39 6.63 -19.62
C GLN A 35 -11.72 6.12 -20.90
N ARG A 36 -10.39 5.95 -20.87
CA ARG A 36 -9.63 5.40 -22.00
C ARG A 36 -10.10 4.00 -22.37
N LYS A 37 -10.28 3.12 -21.37
CA LYS A 37 -10.80 1.77 -21.59
C LYS A 37 -12.23 1.80 -22.16
N ARG A 38 -13.11 2.68 -21.67
CA ARG A 38 -14.46 2.88 -22.25
C ARG A 38 -14.44 3.30 -23.71
N GLU A 39 -13.42 4.05 -24.12
CA GLU A 39 -13.22 4.51 -25.50
C GLU A 39 -12.45 3.49 -26.38
N GLY A 40 -12.11 2.31 -25.85
CA GLY A 40 -11.36 1.28 -26.57
C GLY A 40 -9.85 1.54 -26.65
N TYR A 41 -9.33 2.49 -25.86
CA TYR A 41 -7.90 2.77 -25.76
C TYR A 41 -7.26 2.02 -24.59
N PRO A 42 -5.95 1.68 -24.68
CA PRO A 42 -5.21 1.13 -23.53
C PRO A 42 -5.26 2.08 -22.34
N GLY A 43 -5.47 1.55 -21.14
CA GLY A 43 -5.47 2.29 -19.88
C GLY A 43 -5.42 1.33 -18.70
N LEU A 44 -4.40 1.46 -17.85
CA LEU A 44 -4.20 0.65 -16.65
C LEU A 44 -3.66 1.55 -15.53
N ALA A 45 -4.36 1.58 -14.40
CA ALA A 45 -3.90 2.20 -13.17
C ALA A 45 -3.62 1.13 -12.11
N ILE A 46 -2.41 1.13 -11.56
CA ILE A 46 -2.00 0.14 -10.55
C ILE A 46 -1.86 0.84 -9.20
N GLN A 47 -2.73 0.52 -8.24
CA GLN A 47 -2.64 0.99 -6.86
C GLN A 47 -1.59 0.19 -6.09
N TRP A 48 -0.39 0.75 -5.97
CA TRP A 48 0.71 0.11 -5.25
C TRP A 48 0.64 0.38 -3.74
N GLY A 49 0.95 -0.67 -2.96
CA GLY A 49 1.31 -0.58 -1.55
C GLY A 49 2.70 0.01 -1.35
N ALA A 50 3.25 -0.12 -0.14
CA ALA A 50 4.63 0.27 0.13
C ALA A 50 5.60 -0.58 -0.70
N ILE A 51 6.57 0.04 -1.38
CA ILE A 51 7.61 -0.64 -2.17
C ILE A 51 8.96 -0.42 -1.48
N GLU A 52 9.85 -1.42 -1.52
CA GLU A 52 11.15 -1.41 -0.80
C GLU A 52 12.08 -0.25 -1.21
N VAL A 53 12.00 0.19 -2.47
CA VAL A 53 12.80 1.31 -3.01
C VAL A 53 11.95 2.57 -3.18
N GLY A 54 12.60 3.74 -3.28
CA GLY A 54 11.94 5.01 -3.58
C GLY A 54 11.43 5.73 -2.33
N MET A 55 10.16 6.11 -2.29
CA MET A 55 9.63 6.91 -1.16
C MET A 55 9.71 6.20 0.18
N SER A 56 9.63 4.86 0.22
CA SER A 56 9.70 4.07 1.45
C SER A 56 11.13 3.69 1.86
N GLU A 57 12.13 3.89 0.98
CA GLU A 57 13.53 3.55 1.25
C GLU A 57 14.08 4.42 2.40
N LYS A 58 13.71 5.70 2.43
CA LYS A 58 14.11 6.64 3.49
C LYS A 58 13.47 6.36 4.85
N MET A 59 12.52 5.43 4.92
CA MET A 59 11.89 5.03 6.18
C MET A 59 12.64 3.87 6.86
N GLN A 60 13.63 3.25 6.19
CA GLN A 60 14.47 2.19 6.75
C GLN A 60 15.47 2.74 7.77
N GLU A 61 15.01 3.05 8.97
CA GLU A 61 15.88 3.05 10.14
C GLU A 61 15.85 1.65 10.79
N HIS A 62 17.00 0.97 10.76
CA HIS A 62 17.32 -0.23 11.55
C HIS A 62 16.34 -1.41 11.45
N ASP A 63 16.53 -2.29 10.45
CA ASP A 63 16.21 -3.73 10.47
C ASP A 63 14.80 -4.17 10.95
N LYS A 64 13.85 -3.22 11.01
CA LYS A 64 12.48 -3.46 11.44
C LYS A 64 11.58 -3.49 10.23
N GLU A 65 10.73 -4.52 10.20
CA GLU A 65 9.63 -4.62 9.25
C GLU A 65 8.74 -3.38 9.39
N ILE A 66 8.76 -2.52 8.37
CA ILE A 66 7.99 -1.28 8.36
C ILE A 66 6.58 -1.61 7.89
N VAL A 67 5.64 -1.52 8.83
CA VAL A 67 4.21 -1.66 8.55
C VAL A 67 3.62 -0.27 8.30
N ILE A 68 3.24 0.01 7.05
CA ILE A 68 2.61 1.27 6.65
C ILE A 68 1.13 0.99 6.38
N GLY A 69 0.24 1.53 7.21
CA GLY A 69 -1.20 1.36 7.03
C GLY A 69 -1.67 -0.11 7.00
N GLY A 70 -1.00 -1.00 7.74
CA GLY A 70 -1.28 -2.44 7.74
C GLY A 70 -0.68 -3.21 6.56
N THR A 71 0.22 -2.60 5.79
CA THR A 71 0.92 -3.24 4.66
C THR A 71 2.43 -3.30 4.91
N GLN A 72 3.06 -4.36 4.43
CA GLN A 72 4.52 -4.50 4.40
C GLN A 72 5.10 -3.90 3.12
N GLN A 73 6.39 -3.56 3.16
CA GLN A 73 7.14 -3.19 1.97
C GLN A 73 7.26 -4.39 1.02
N GLN A 74 6.79 -4.22 -0.21
CA GLN A 74 6.89 -5.19 -1.28
C GLN A 74 8.25 -5.09 -1.98
N ARG A 75 8.88 -6.25 -2.23
CA ARG A 75 10.13 -6.33 -2.98
C ARG A 75 9.93 -5.97 -4.45
N VAL A 76 10.90 -5.32 -5.08
CA VAL A 76 10.86 -4.94 -6.51
C VAL A 76 10.68 -6.17 -7.39
N SER A 77 11.33 -7.29 -7.06
CA SER A 77 11.16 -8.54 -7.81
C SER A 77 9.70 -9.04 -7.81
N SER A 78 9.00 -8.89 -6.68
CA SER A 78 7.56 -9.19 -6.57
C SER A 78 6.71 -8.20 -7.38
N CYS A 79 7.03 -6.90 -7.32
CA CYS A 79 6.35 -5.88 -8.11
C CYS A 79 6.48 -6.12 -9.62
N LEU A 80 7.66 -6.53 -10.09
CA LEU A 80 7.89 -6.84 -11.51
C LEU A 80 7.14 -8.09 -11.97
N SER A 81 7.09 -9.12 -11.11
CA SER A 81 6.35 -10.35 -11.40
C SER A 81 4.83 -10.10 -11.50
N ILE A 82 4.26 -9.29 -10.62
CA ILE A 82 2.82 -8.98 -10.69
C ILE A 82 2.50 -7.99 -11.82
N LEU A 83 3.44 -7.11 -12.17
CA LEU A 83 3.28 -6.18 -13.30
C LEU A 83 3.05 -6.96 -14.60
N GLU A 84 3.77 -8.06 -14.83
CA GLU A 84 3.54 -8.95 -15.97
C GLU A 84 2.10 -9.47 -16.00
N THR A 85 1.58 -9.88 -14.84
CA THR A 85 0.19 -10.34 -14.72
C THR A 85 -0.81 -9.23 -15.01
N PHE A 86 -0.56 -8.01 -14.52
CA PHE A 86 -1.43 -6.86 -14.73
C PHE A 86 -1.41 -6.31 -16.14
N LEU A 87 -0.33 -6.50 -16.89
CA LEU A 87 -0.27 -6.09 -18.30
C LEU A 87 -1.11 -7.00 -19.21
N LEU A 88 -1.44 -8.21 -18.76
CA LEU A 88 -2.17 -9.22 -19.55
C LEU A 88 -3.69 -9.27 -19.27
N GLN A 89 -4.19 -8.45 -18.35
CA GLN A 89 -5.60 -8.42 -17.97
C GLN A 89 -6.31 -7.14 -18.48
N ASP A 90 -7.65 -7.14 -18.42
CA ASP A 90 -8.46 -6.10 -19.06
C ASP A 90 -9.03 -5.02 -18.12
N GLU A 91 -8.90 -5.20 -16.80
CA GLU A 91 -9.41 -4.24 -15.82
C GLU A 91 -8.63 -2.91 -15.87
N PRO A 92 -9.34 -1.76 -15.87
CA PRO A 92 -8.70 -0.45 -15.90
C PRO A 92 -7.92 -0.13 -14.62
N ILE A 93 -8.30 -0.75 -13.50
CA ILE A 93 -7.76 -0.44 -12.17
C ILE A 93 -7.51 -1.74 -11.41
N VAL A 94 -6.29 -1.89 -10.91
CA VAL A 94 -5.86 -3.04 -10.10
C VAL A 94 -5.10 -2.56 -8.88
N ALA A 95 -4.99 -3.40 -7.86
CA ALA A 95 -4.23 -3.09 -6.65
C ALA A 95 -3.27 -4.23 -6.32
N CYS A 96 -2.06 -3.88 -5.87
CA CYS A 96 -1.10 -4.83 -5.33
C CYS A 96 -0.47 -4.29 -4.06
N MET A 97 -0.54 -5.09 -3.00
CA MET A 97 0.10 -4.80 -1.72
C MET A 97 0.32 -6.09 -0.95
N VAL A 98 1.31 -6.07 -0.06
CA VAL A 98 1.57 -7.16 0.88
C VAL A 98 0.91 -6.80 2.21
N VAL A 99 -0.03 -7.63 2.67
CA VAL A 99 -0.70 -7.42 3.96
C VAL A 99 0.26 -7.80 5.07
N ALA A 100 0.42 -6.93 6.07
CA ALA A 100 1.24 -7.25 7.23
C ALA A 100 0.59 -8.33 8.08
N GLU A 101 1.39 -9.27 8.58
CA GLU A 101 0.90 -10.26 9.51
C GLU A 101 0.39 -9.57 10.78
N LYS A 102 -0.82 -9.94 11.20
CA LYS A 102 -1.35 -9.51 12.48
C LYS A 102 -0.55 -10.23 13.57
N LYS A 103 0.33 -9.51 14.28
CA LYS A 103 0.92 -10.04 15.51
C LYS A 103 -0.22 -10.55 16.40
N SER A 104 -0.22 -11.85 16.69
CA SER A 104 -1.21 -12.44 17.56
C SER A 104 -1.15 -11.73 18.91
N VAL A 105 -2.30 -11.48 19.53
CA VAL A 105 -2.39 -10.87 20.87
C VAL A 105 -1.90 -11.85 21.97
N ALA A 106 -1.23 -12.94 21.59
CA ALA A 106 -0.74 -13.97 22.48
C ALA A 106 0.76 -13.82 22.76
N GLU A 107 1.22 -12.60 23.08
CA GLU A 107 2.52 -12.33 23.73
C GLU A 107 2.57 -10.83 24.04
N GLY A 108 2.06 -10.43 25.21
CA GLY A 108 2.09 -9.03 25.64
C GLY A 108 0.74 -8.38 25.90
N ALA A 109 -0.29 -9.14 26.27
CA ALA A 109 -1.22 -8.59 27.25
C ALA A 109 -0.40 -8.36 28.52
N GLU A 110 0.23 -7.19 28.65
CA GLU A 110 0.53 -6.64 29.96
C GLU A 110 -0.75 -6.84 30.77
N SER A 111 -0.68 -7.71 31.77
CA SER A 111 -1.88 -8.01 32.55
C SER A 111 -2.47 -6.68 33.03
N VAL A 112 -3.78 -6.61 33.23
CA VAL A 112 -4.41 -5.40 33.78
C VAL A 112 -3.67 -4.94 35.06
N ILE A 113 -3.10 -5.88 35.80
CA ILE A 113 -2.24 -5.64 36.97
C ILE A 113 -0.96 -4.88 36.59
N SER A 114 -0.30 -5.21 35.48
CA SER A 114 0.89 -4.52 34.97
C SER A 114 0.59 -3.08 34.56
N ALA A 115 -0.53 -2.85 33.88
CA ALA A 115 -0.99 -1.50 33.54
C ALA A 115 -1.32 -0.68 34.80
N ILE A 116 -2.01 -1.28 35.79
CA ILE A 116 -2.31 -0.64 37.08
C ILE A 116 -1.01 -0.33 37.85
N LYS A 117 -0.05 -1.25 37.89
CA LYS A 117 1.25 -1.07 38.55
C LYS A 117 2.03 0.12 37.97
N ASN A 118 2.05 0.24 36.64
CA ASN A 118 2.67 1.36 35.94
C ASN A 118 1.98 2.69 36.25
N ILE A 119 0.64 2.72 36.30
CA ILE A 119 -0.12 3.92 36.68
C ILE A 119 0.11 4.31 38.14
N MET A 120 0.21 3.32 39.02
CA MET A 120 0.38 3.51 40.47
C MET A 120 1.85 3.76 40.87
N GLY A 121 2.82 3.62 39.95
CA GLY A 121 4.24 3.75 40.24
C GLY A 121 4.80 2.64 41.13
N ILE A 122 4.13 1.49 41.17
CA ILE A 122 4.52 0.34 42.02
C ILE A 122 5.17 -0.70 41.11
N THR A 123 6.50 -0.79 41.18
CA THR A 123 7.28 -1.84 40.49
C THR A 123 7.09 -3.19 41.19
#